data_AF-A0AB34GWN1-F1
#
_entry.id   AF-A0AB34GWN1-F1
#
_cell.length_a   1.000
_cell.length_b   1.000
_cell.length_c   1.000
_cell.angle_alpha   90.00
_cell.angle_beta   90.00
_cell.angle_gamma   90.00
#
_symmetry.space_group_name_H-M   'P 1'
#
loop_
_entity.id
_entity.type
_entity.pdbx_description
1 polymer ?
#
loop_
_entity_poly.entity_id
_entity_poly.type
_entity_poly.pdbx_seq_one_letter_code
_entity_poly.pdbx_strand_id
1 'polypeptide(L)' 'MSGHRSVSRYQQALGQGPQFLFEFYENMQRAKGNFPGRFSAQQFRDARSELNVSSLELSDSALHLCARSLTQPC' A
#
# COMPACT_ATOMS: atom_id res chain seq x y z
N MET A 1 -1.64 1.49 24.73
CA MET A 1 -1.61 0.27 23.89
C MET A 1 -0.89 0.61 22.60
N SER A 2 0.41 0.27 22.47
CA SER A 2 1.20 0.55 21.27
C SER A 2 1.30 -0.72 20.43
N GLY A 3 0.20 -1.08 19.76
CA GLY A 3 0.24 -2.18 18.80
C GLY A 3 1.14 -1.81 17.62
N HIS A 4 1.95 -2.76 17.14
CA HIS A 4 2.69 -2.51 15.91
C HIS A 4 1.71 -2.33 14.76
N ARG A 5 2.07 -1.49 13.80
CA ARG A 5 1.16 -1.10 12.73
C ARG A 5 1.60 -1.69 11.41
N SER A 6 0.74 -2.44 10.74
CA SER A 6 0.92 -2.75 9.32
C SER A 6 0.05 -1.83 8.46
N VAL A 7 0.59 -1.43 7.31
CA VAL A 7 -0.14 -0.73 6.25
C VAL A 7 0.12 -1.44 4.94
N SER A 8 -0.94 -1.88 4.28
CA SER A 8 -0.89 -2.50 2.96
C SER A 8 -1.61 -1.64 1.92
N ARG A 9 -1.00 -1.52 0.74
CA ARG A 9 -1.52 -0.81 -0.43
C ARG A 9 -1.93 -1.83 -1.48
N TYR A 10 -3.09 -1.59 -2.08
CA TYR A 10 -3.60 -2.41 -3.18
C TYR A 10 -4.14 -1.55 -4.31
N GLN A 11 -4.23 -2.14 -5.49
CA GLN A 11 -5.06 -1.64 -6.58
C GLN A 11 -6.07 -2.70 -6.98
N GLN A 12 -7.22 -2.28 -7.48
CA GLN A 12 -8.24 -3.18 -7.98
C GLN A 12 -8.79 -2.65 -9.30
N ALA A 13 -8.40 -3.28 -10.40
CA ALA A 13 -8.97 -3.01 -11.71
C ALA A 13 -10.41 -3.55 -11.80
N LEU A 14 -11.20 -3.01 -12.72
CA LEU A 14 -12.60 -3.43 -12.91
C LEU A 14 -12.67 -4.94 -13.22
N GLY A 15 -13.47 -5.69 -12.47
CA GLY A 15 -13.64 -7.13 -12.63
C GLY A 15 -12.50 -7.99 -12.07
N GLN A 16 -11.47 -7.38 -11.46
CA GLN A 16 -10.39 -8.09 -10.79
C GLN A 16 -10.51 -7.97 -9.26
N GLY A 17 -9.91 -8.93 -8.54
CA GLY A 17 -9.73 -8.82 -7.09
C GLY A 17 -8.62 -7.83 -6.71
N PRO A 18 -8.50 -7.44 -5.43
CA PRO A 18 -7.42 -6.59 -4.95
C PRO A 18 -6.04 -7.19 -5.25
N GLN A 19 -5.20 -6.42 -5.93
CA GLN A 19 -3.81 -6.75 -6.24
C GLN A 19 -2.87 -6.03 -5.29
N PHE A 20 -1.97 -6.78 -4.66
CA PHE A 20 -1.01 -6.25 -3.69
C PHE A 20 0.05 -5.36 -4.35
N LEU A 21 0.29 -4.18 -3.77
CA LEU A 21 1.33 -3.24 -4.17
C LEU A 21 2.46 -3.16 -3.13
N PHE A 22 2.16 -2.71 -1.92
CA PHE A 22 3.19 -2.47 -0.91
C PHE A 22 2.72 -2.88 0.47
N GLU A 23 3.63 -3.36 1.31
CA GLU A 23 3.40 -3.53 2.73
C GLU A 23 4.46 -2.77 3.52
N PHE A 24 4.01 -2.05 4.53
CA PHE A 24 4.83 -1.37 5.51
C PHE A 24 4.53 -1.92 6.89
N TYR A 25 5.57 -2.20 7.64
CA TYR A 25 5.47 -2.44 9.08
C TYR A 25 6.12 -1.25 9.79
N GLU A 26 5.33 -0.57 10.60
CA GLU A 26 5.61 0.73 11.18
C GLU A 26 5.86 1.79 10.10
N ASN A 27 7.13 2.04 9.78
CA ASN A 27 7.58 2.98 8.75
C ASN A 27 8.61 2.33 7.80
N MET A 28 8.76 1.01 7.85
CA MET A 28 9.70 0.26 7.02
C MET A 28 8.93 -0.57 6.00
N GLN A 29 9.31 -0.45 4.72
CA GLN A 29 8.75 -1.29 3.66
C GLN A 29 9.21 -2.74 3.88
N ARG A 30 8.24 -3.67 3.96
CA ARG A 30 8.49 -5.10 4.15
C ARG A 30 8.35 -5.89 2.87
N ALA A 31 7.38 -5.51 2.04
CA ALA A 31 7.13 -6.20 0.79
C ALA A 31 6.73 -5.22 -0.32
N LYS A 32 7.04 -5.63 -1.55
CA LYS A 32 6.68 -4.96 -2.80
C LYS A 32 6.16 -6.04 -3.75
N GLY A 33 4.97 -5.82 -4.30
CA GLY A 33 4.40 -6.65 -5.37
C GLY A 33 5.16 -6.49 -6.70
N ASN A 34 4.72 -7.25 -7.71
CA ASN A 34 5.29 -7.22 -9.04
C ASN A 34 4.52 -6.24 -9.94
N PHE A 35 5.00 -5.00 -10.05
CA PHE A 35 4.39 -3.94 -10.86
C PHE A 35 5.47 -2.98 -11.37
N PRO A 36 5.15 -2.12 -12.36
CA PRO A 36 6.13 -1.24 -12.98
C PRO A 36 6.80 -0.31 -11.96
N GLY A 37 8.09 0.00 -12.19
CA GLY A 37 8.89 0.85 -11.30
C GLY A 37 8.35 2.27 -11.07
N ARG A 38 7.34 2.68 -11.84
CA ARG A 38 6.64 3.97 -11.73
C ARG A 38 5.75 4.10 -10.48
N PHE A 39 5.40 2.99 -9.85
CA PHE A 39 4.70 3.00 -8.56
C PHE A 39 5.73 3.01 -7.42
N SER A 40 5.50 3.90 -6.47
CA SER A 40 6.26 4.01 -5.22
C SER A 40 5.30 4.32 -4.06
N ALA A 41 5.66 3.94 -2.84
CA ALA A 41 4.84 4.24 -1.67
C ALA A 41 5.72 4.64 -0.48
N GLN A 42 5.15 5.43 0.42
CA GLN A 42 5.81 5.88 1.64
C GLN A 42 4.85 5.78 2.82
N GLN A 43 5.36 5.28 3.94
CA GLN A 43 4.63 5.23 5.21
C GLN A 43 5.26 6.21 6.20
N PHE A 44 4.46 7.13 6.72
CA PHE A 44 4.88 8.13 7.68
C PHE A 44 4.57 7.69 9.11
N ARG A 45 5.33 8.22 10.07
CA ARG A 45 5.17 7.96 11.51
C ARG A 45 3.84 8.48 12.06
N ASP A 46 3.32 9.54 11.46
CA ASP A 46 2.07 10.23 11.85
C ASP A 46 0.82 9.59 11.27
N ALA A 47 0.89 8.31 10.93
CA ALA A 47 -0.18 7.54 10.33
C ALA A 47 -0.52 7.77 8.86
N ARG A 48 0.16 8.67 8.16
CA ARG A 48 -0.12 8.88 6.73
C ARG A 48 0.53 7.80 5.88
N SER A 49 -0.13 7.43 4.79
CA SER A 49 0.36 6.47 3.81
C SER A 49 0.15 7.05 2.42
N GLU A 50 1.23 7.21 1.69
CA GLU A 50 1.23 7.80 0.36
C GLU A 50 1.57 6.75 -0.69
N LEU A 51 0.88 6.83 -1.83
CA LEU A 51 1.18 6.08 -3.04
C LEU A 51 1.38 7.10 -4.14
N ASN A 52 2.53 7.02 -4.80
CA ASN A 52 2.88 7.86 -5.91
C ASN A 52 3.00 6.98 -7.16
N VAL A 53 2.32 7.40 -8.23
CA VAL A 53 2.37 6.78 -9.55
C VAL A 53 2.93 7.81 -10.51
N SER A 54 4.20 7.67 -10.89
CA SER A 54 4.83 8.53 -11.89
C SER A 54 4.38 8.13 -13.30
N SER A 55 4.32 9.09 -14.23
CA SER A 55 3.97 8.82 -15.64
C SER A 55 2.68 7.98 -15.81
N LEU A 56 1.55 8.48 -15.29
CA LEU A 56 0.24 7.82 -15.36
C LEU A 56 -0.12 7.36 -16.77
N GLU A 57 -0.52 6.10 -16.88
CA GLU A 57 -1.07 5.52 -18.11
C GLU A 57 -2.56 5.20 -17.94
N LEU A 58 -3.31 5.12 -19.05
CA LEU A 58 -4.74 4.78 -19.01
C LEU A 58 -4.99 3.41 -18.36
N SER A 59 -4.04 2.47 -18.53
CA SER A 59 -4.04 1.14 -17.93
C SER A 59 -3.90 1.15 -16.40
N ASP A 60 -3.46 2.25 -15.79
CA ASP A 60 -3.36 2.39 -14.34
C ASP A 60 -4.71 2.74 -13.68
N SER A 61 -5.78 2.93 -14.48
CA SER A 61 -7.12 3.23 -13.98
C SER A 61 -7.68 2.09 -13.11
N ALA A 62 -7.67 2.30 -11.81
CA ALA A 62 -8.11 1.30 -10.83
C ALA A 62 -8.62 1.96 -9.54
N LEU A 63 -9.31 1.17 -8.71
CA LEU A 63 -9.59 1.55 -7.33
C LEU A 63 -8.31 1.35 -6.50
N HIS A 64 -7.79 2.42 -5.90
CA HIS A 64 -6.63 2.34 -5.01
C HIS A 64 -7.07 2.21 -3.55
N LEU A 65 -6.64 1.15 -2.89
CA LEU A 65 -7.05 0.80 -1.54
C LEU A 65 -5.88 0.93 -0.56
N CYS A 66 -6.20 1.37 0.66
CA CYS A 66 -5.27 1.43 1.79
C CYS A 66 -5.88 0.63 2.95
N ALA A 67 -5.20 -0.42 3.37
CA ALA A 67 -5.59 -1.23 4.53
C ALA A 67 -4.57 -1.01 5.65
N ARG A 68 -5.06 -0.83 6.87
CA ARG A 68 -4.23 -0.62 8.06
C ARG A 68 -4.71 -1.56 9.16
N SER A 69 -3.77 -2.25 9.80
CA SER A 69 -4.04 -3.07 10.98
C SER A 69 -3.13 -2.68 12.13
N LEU A 70 -3.63 -2.89 13.34
CA LEU A 70 -2.84 -2.86 14.57
C LEU A 70 -2.68 -4.31 15.00
N THR A 71 -1.45 -4.81 15.10
CA THR A 71 -1.21 -6.04 15.84
C THR A 71 -1.33 -5.70 17.32
N GLN A 72 -2.47 -6.08 17.92
CA GLN A 72 -2.56 -6.16 19.36
C GLN A 72 -1.75 -7.39 19.82
N PRO A 73 -0.91 -7.25 20.87
CA PRO A 73 -0.44 -8.43 21.57
C PRO A 73 -1.67 -9.17 22.12
N CYS A 74 -1.76 -10.48 21.84
CA CYS A 74 -2.76 -11.37 22.40
C CYS A 74 -2.68 -11.39 23.93
#